data_AF-A0A970BY52-F1
#
_entry.id   AF-A0A970BY52-F1
#
_cell.length_a   1.000
_cell.length_b   1.000
_cell.length_c   1.000
_cell.angle_alpha   90.00
_cell.angle_beta   90.00
_cell.angle_gamma   90.00
#
_symmetry.space_group_name_H-M   'P 1'
#
loop_
_entity.id
_entity.type
_entity.pdbx_description
1 polymer ?
#
loop_
_entity_poly.entity_id
_entity_poly.type
_entity_poly.pdbx_seq_one_letter_code
_entity_poly.pdbx_strand_id
1 'polypeptide(L)'
;MTRLTEADVTALTRDLEAFEARLREATGLDLRTLALRSTVEEDRCVGLRGSRMAAVPMSSGEGVIPGFTECVVAILQHLGCDAWATTQPDVRGMEAAVAAGAEILFLADDQRFIALSLTKASVVDDDPATADGYATALRAAAGDLEGRDVLLLGLGPVGRAAARRLTAFGASVLVSEPDGERISTAREVGIEVEPVDLAAGLARCDLIFDASPAAGIIDAGDLKPGTIAAVPGVPSAFTAAAQEALGVRHIHEPLAVGVAVMAARALL
;
A
#
# COMPACT_ATOMS: atom_id res chain seq x y z
N MET A 1 0.50 2.25 15.91
CA MET A 1 -0.40 2.39 14.76
C MET A 1 -0.36 3.84 14.36
N THR A 2 -0.08 4.13 13.09
CA THR A 2 0.09 5.51 12.59
C THR A 2 -1.13 5.82 11.72
N ARG A 3 -1.91 6.84 12.09
CA ARG A 3 -3.05 7.32 11.28
C ARG A 3 -2.56 8.42 10.34
N LEU A 4 -3.18 8.52 9.17
CA LEU A 4 -3.03 9.70 8.31
C LEU A 4 -3.65 10.92 8.98
N THR A 5 -3.12 12.09 8.66
CA THR A 5 -3.67 13.38 9.06
C THR A 5 -4.42 14.05 7.92
N GLU A 6 -5.20 15.09 8.21
CA GLU A 6 -5.86 15.94 7.20
C GLU A 6 -4.83 16.54 6.22
N ALA A 7 -3.64 16.92 6.72
CA ALA A 7 -2.57 17.46 5.90
C ALA A 7 -2.03 16.41 4.92
N ASP A 8 -1.88 15.17 5.37
CA ASP A 8 -1.44 14.05 4.52
C ASP A 8 -2.45 13.86 3.39
N VAL A 9 -3.73 13.59 3.70
CA VAL A 9 -4.76 13.29 2.67
C VAL A 9 -4.97 14.45 1.69
N THR A 10 -4.84 15.70 2.14
CA THR A 10 -4.91 16.87 1.26
C THR A 10 -3.77 16.89 0.26
N ALA A 11 -2.53 16.62 0.70
CA ALA A 11 -1.37 16.55 -0.17
C ALA A 11 -1.48 15.38 -1.16
N LEU A 12 -1.87 14.19 -0.69
CA LEU A 12 -2.03 12.99 -1.52
C LEU A 12 -3.07 13.19 -2.64
N THR A 13 -4.21 13.81 -2.30
CA THR A 13 -5.24 14.12 -3.29
C THR A 13 -4.73 15.06 -4.38
N ARG A 14 -4.01 16.11 -3.99
CA ARG A 14 -3.45 17.09 -4.94
C ARG A 14 -2.36 16.47 -5.82
N ASP A 15 -1.54 15.59 -5.26
CA ASP A 15 -0.31 15.12 -5.89
C ASP A 15 -0.49 13.77 -6.61
N LEU A 16 -1.73 13.26 -6.73
CA LEU A 16 -2.05 11.95 -7.30
C LEU A 16 -1.53 11.75 -8.74
N GLU A 17 -1.73 12.72 -9.63
CA GLU A 17 -1.23 12.64 -11.01
C GLU A 17 0.30 12.67 -11.07
N ALA A 18 0.93 13.48 -10.22
CA ALA A 18 2.38 13.57 -10.12
C ALA A 18 2.96 12.26 -9.54
N PHE A 19 2.28 11.63 -8.60
CA PHE A 19 2.62 10.29 -8.12
C PHE A 19 2.53 9.26 -9.25
N GLU A 20 1.43 9.21 -10.01
CA GLU A 20 1.31 8.23 -11.10
C GLU A 20 2.38 8.44 -12.17
N ALA A 21 2.73 9.69 -12.50
CA ALA A 21 3.83 9.96 -13.42
C ALA A 21 5.16 9.38 -12.93
N ARG A 22 5.51 9.58 -11.64
CA ARG A 22 6.70 8.98 -11.03
C ARG A 22 6.62 7.45 -10.98
N LEU A 23 5.45 6.89 -10.68
CA LEU A 23 5.23 5.45 -10.68
C LEU A 23 5.46 4.85 -12.08
N ARG A 24 4.93 5.49 -13.13
CA ARG A 24 5.15 5.07 -14.54
C ARG A 24 6.62 5.16 -14.92
N GLU A 25 7.32 6.21 -14.50
CA GLU A 25 8.76 6.35 -14.75
C GLU A 25 9.58 5.25 -14.06
N ALA A 26 9.25 4.93 -12.80
CA ALA A 26 9.96 3.93 -12.02
C ALA A 26 9.67 2.48 -12.44
N THR A 27 8.42 2.18 -12.83
CA THR A 27 7.93 0.80 -12.98
C THR A 27 7.44 0.46 -14.39
N GLY A 28 7.21 1.46 -15.24
CA GLY A 28 6.49 1.31 -16.50
C GLY A 28 4.99 1.05 -16.34
N LEU A 29 4.44 1.09 -15.12
CA LEU A 29 3.05 0.81 -14.81
C LEU A 29 2.32 2.04 -14.35
N ASP A 30 1.04 2.09 -14.67
CA ASP A 30 0.12 3.02 -14.03
C ASP A 30 -0.62 2.40 -12.86
N LEU A 31 -1.31 3.23 -12.09
CA LEU A 31 -1.91 2.78 -10.84
C LEU A 31 -2.92 1.66 -11.08
N ARG A 32 -3.71 1.80 -12.16
CA ARG A 32 -4.67 0.77 -12.60
C ARG A 32 -3.96 -0.53 -12.98
N THR A 33 -2.94 -0.48 -13.82
CA THR A 33 -2.21 -1.67 -14.29
C THR A 33 -1.45 -2.32 -13.15
N LEU A 34 -0.89 -1.53 -12.23
CA LEU A 34 -0.24 -2.02 -11.00
C LEU A 34 -1.25 -2.80 -10.16
N ALA A 35 -2.42 -2.22 -9.89
CA ALA A 35 -3.47 -2.86 -9.12
C ALA A 35 -3.91 -4.19 -9.74
N LEU A 36 -4.15 -4.23 -11.05
CA LEU A 36 -4.48 -5.47 -11.75
C LEU A 36 -3.34 -6.48 -11.70
N ARG A 37 -2.08 -6.06 -11.88
CA ARG A 37 -0.93 -6.99 -11.83
C ARG A 37 -0.65 -7.55 -10.44
N SER A 38 -1.14 -6.90 -9.39
CA SER A 38 -1.05 -7.39 -8.01
C SER A 38 -1.97 -8.58 -7.71
N THR A 39 -2.96 -8.87 -8.57
CA THR A 39 -3.83 -10.05 -8.50
C THR A 39 -3.24 -11.21 -9.32
N VAL A 40 -3.86 -12.40 -9.23
CA VAL A 40 -3.47 -13.55 -10.07
C VAL A 40 -3.85 -13.30 -11.53
N GLU A 41 -3.26 -14.05 -12.46
CA GLU A 41 -3.33 -13.74 -13.89
C GLU A 41 -4.76 -13.76 -14.45
N GLU A 42 -5.56 -14.73 -14.00
CA GLU A 42 -6.97 -14.89 -14.35
C GLU A 42 -7.83 -13.69 -13.93
N ASP A 43 -7.40 -12.99 -12.89
CA ASP A 43 -8.11 -11.90 -12.23
C ASP A 43 -7.75 -10.52 -12.82
N ARG A 44 -6.81 -10.45 -13.77
CA ARG A 44 -6.32 -9.19 -14.36
C ARG A 44 -7.31 -8.53 -15.32
N CYS A 45 -8.42 -9.19 -15.63
CA CYS A 45 -9.44 -8.69 -16.55
C CYS A 45 -10.61 -7.98 -15.86
N VAL A 46 -10.56 -7.76 -14.53
CA VAL A 46 -11.67 -7.08 -13.83
C VAL A 46 -11.91 -5.67 -14.36
N GLY A 47 -13.19 -5.38 -14.57
CA GLY A 47 -13.66 -4.10 -15.06
C GLY A 47 -13.73 -3.08 -13.93
N LEU A 48 -12.63 -2.37 -13.63
CA LEU A 48 -12.66 -1.21 -12.71
C LEU A 48 -13.49 -0.04 -13.26
N ARG A 49 -13.58 0.11 -14.60
CA ARG A 49 -14.26 1.27 -15.20
C ARG A 49 -15.76 1.17 -14.99
N GLY A 50 -16.36 2.22 -14.43
CA GLY A 50 -17.81 2.31 -14.21
C GLY A 50 -18.34 1.50 -13.03
N SER A 51 -17.48 0.76 -12.31
CA SER A 51 -17.89 0.10 -11.06
C SER A 51 -18.28 1.14 -10.02
N ARG A 52 -19.36 0.88 -9.29
CA ARG A 52 -19.99 1.86 -8.41
C ARG A 52 -19.49 1.69 -6.99
N MET A 53 -18.72 2.66 -6.50
CA MET A 53 -18.01 2.53 -5.22
C MET A 53 -18.30 3.72 -4.32
N ALA A 54 -18.62 3.48 -3.06
CA ALA A 54 -18.88 4.56 -2.10
C ALA A 54 -17.84 4.55 -0.98
N ALA A 55 -17.27 5.71 -0.67
CA ALA A 55 -16.51 5.91 0.56
C ALA A 55 -17.47 6.41 1.65
N VAL A 56 -17.53 5.71 2.78
CA VAL A 56 -18.39 6.11 3.91
C VAL A 56 -17.52 6.60 5.06
N PRO A 57 -17.71 7.84 5.54
CA PRO A 57 -16.99 8.32 6.71
C PRO A 57 -17.36 7.50 7.94
N MET A 58 -16.39 7.10 8.75
CA MET A 58 -16.63 6.39 10.01
C MET A 58 -16.28 7.29 11.19
N SER A 59 -17.19 7.41 12.15
CA SER A 59 -17.01 8.25 13.34
C SER A 59 -16.51 7.48 14.57
N SER A 60 -16.41 6.15 14.46
CA SER A 60 -15.88 5.30 15.53
C SER A 60 -14.44 5.64 15.89
N GLY A 61 -14.08 5.42 17.15
CA GLY A 61 -12.71 5.62 17.63
C GLY A 61 -12.34 7.11 17.73
N GLU A 62 -11.22 7.48 17.15
CA GLU A 62 -10.74 8.87 17.06
C GLU A 62 -11.51 9.71 16.02
N GLY A 63 -12.49 9.12 15.33
CA GLY A 63 -13.41 9.81 14.44
C GLY A 63 -12.86 10.10 13.06
N VAL A 64 -13.64 10.86 12.28
CA VAL A 64 -13.39 11.13 10.86
C VAL A 64 -12.14 11.98 10.67
N ILE A 65 -11.24 11.52 9.79
CA ILE A 65 -10.14 12.34 9.26
C ILE A 65 -10.72 13.20 8.12
N PRO A 66 -10.74 14.55 8.26
CA PRO A 66 -11.25 15.42 7.20
C PRO A 66 -10.51 15.20 5.88
N GLY A 67 -11.25 15.06 4.78
CA GLY A 67 -10.69 14.83 3.44
C GLY A 67 -10.30 13.38 3.13
N PHE A 68 -10.35 12.45 4.08
CA PHE A 68 -9.96 11.06 3.84
C PHE A 68 -10.87 10.38 2.80
N THR A 69 -12.19 10.49 2.97
CA THR A 69 -13.15 9.91 2.02
C THR A 69 -13.07 10.55 0.64
N GLU A 70 -12.82 11.85 0.58
CA GLU A 70 -12.61 12.60 -0.65
C GLU A 70 -11.34 12.13 -1.37
N CYS A 71 -10.27 11.86 -0.62
CA CYS A 71 -9.03 11.30 -1.16
C CYS A 71 -9.25 9.92 -1.77
N VAL A 72 -9.93 9.01 -1.04
CA VAL A 72 -10.31 7.68 -1.54
C VAL A 72 -11.15 7.81 -2.82
N VAL A 73 -12.14 8.70 -2.84
CA VAL A 73 -12.97 8.95 -4.03
C VAL A 73 -12.14 9.47 -5.20
N ALA A 74 -11.22 10.41 -4.99
CA ALA A 74 -10.34 10.92 -6.03
C ALA A 74 -9.48 9.80 -6.65
N ILE A 75 -8.93 8.91 -5.82
CA ILE A 75 -8.19 7.73 -6.29
C ILE A 75 -9.09 6.80 -7.11
N LEU A 76 -10.29 6.47 -6.62
CA LEU A 76 -11.21 5.58 -7.32
C LEU A 76 -11.68 6.17 -8.66
N GLN A 77 -11.95 7.47 -8.71
CA GLN A 77 -12.29 8.18 -9.95
C GLN A 77 -11.11 8.18 -10.93
N HIS A 78 -9.88 8.35 -10.44
CA HIS A 78 -8.65 8.24 -11.25
C HIS A 78 -8.49 6.85 -11.89
N LEU A 79 -8.91 5.79 -11.19
CA LEU A 79 -8.97 4.42 -11.73
C LEU A 79 -10.09 4.20 -12.76
N GLY A 80 -11.02 5.15 -12.85
CA GLY A 80 -12.18 5.15 -13.76
C GLY A 80 -13.47 4.61 -13.14
N CYS A 81 -13.54 4.45 -11.82
CA CYS A 81 -14.76 4.02 -11.12
C CYS A 81 -15.79 5.15 -11.05
N ASP A 82 -17.08 4.79 -10.94
CA ASP A 82 -18.15 5.72 -10.55
C ASP A 82 -18.17 5.80 -9.01
N ALA A 83 -17.39 6.74 -8.46
CA ALA A 83 -17.17 6.82 -7.02
C ALA A 83 -17.65 8.12 -6.38
N TRP A 84 -18.18 8.02 -5.16
CA TRP A 84 -18.65 9.15 -4.36
C TRP A 84 -18.46 8.93 -2.85
N ALA A 85 -18.46 10.01 -2.08
CA ALA A 85 -18.48 9.96 -0.61
C ALA A 85 -19.91 10.18 -0.09
N THR A 86 -20.31 9.45 0.94
CA THR A 86 -21.60 9.69 1.59
C THR A 86 -21.53 10.86 2.55
N THR A 87 -22.59 11.69 2.60
CA THR A 87 -22.63 12.85 3.50
C THR A 87 -22.77 12.46 4.98
N GLN A 88 -23.53 11.40 5.27
CA GLN A 88 -23.70 10.90 6.63
C GLN A 88 -22.65 9.83 6.92
N PRO A 89 -22.14 9.76 8.17
CA PRO A 89 -21.21 8.72 8.56
C PRO A 89 -21.92 7.41 8.94
N ASP A 90 -21.10 6.38 9.17
CA ASP A 90 -21.48 5.12 9.81
C ASP A 90 -22.68 4.44 9.15
N VAL A 91 -23.59 3.87 9.95
CA VAL A 91 -24.77 3.12 9.49
C VAL A 91 -25.64 3.92 8.52
N ARG A 92 -25.80 5.23 8.75
CA ARG A 92 -26.60 6.11 7.85
C ARG A 92 -25.90 6.31 6.51
N GLY A 93 -24.58 6.45 6.52
CA GLY A 93 -23.79 6.52 5.29
C GLY A 93 -23.87 5.22 4.52
N MET A 94 -23.69 4.08 5.19
CA MET A 94 -23.81 2.75 4.58
C MET A 94 -25.20 2.55 3.96
N GLU A 95 -26.27 2.86 4.69
CA GLU A 95 -27.65 2.83 4.16
C GLU A 95 -27.79 3.67 2.89
N ALA A 96 -27.31 4.92 2.92
CA ALA A 96 -27.38 5.83 1.77
C ALA A 96 -26.57 5.33 0.57
N ALA A 97 -25.39 4.77 0.78
CA ALA A 97 -24.56 4.19 -0.28
C ALA A 97 -25.25 2.99 -0.95
N VAL A 98 -25.82 2.08 -0.15
CA VAL A 98 -26.57 0.93 -0.65
C VAL A 98 -27.81 1.37 -1.42
N ALA A 99 -28.59 2.31 -0.87
CA ALA A 99 -29.77 2.86 -1.54
C ALA A 99 -29.42 3.57 -2.86
N ALA A 100 -28.25 4.18 -2.94
CA ALA A 100 -27.72 4.79 -4.16
C ALA A 100 -27.11 3.76 -5.13
N GLY A 101 -27.08 2.47 -4.80
CA GLY A 101 -26.63 1.37 -5.66
C GLY A 101 -25.11 1.19 -5.71
N ALA A 102 -24.41 1.42 -4.61
CA ALA A 102 -23.00 1.03 -4.49
C ALA A 102 -22.85 -0.49 -4.61
N GLU A 103 -21.79 -0.92 -5.30
CA GLU A 103 -21.35 -2.31 -5.39
C GLU A 103 -20.29 -2.63 -4.33
N ILE A 104 -19.44 -1.65 -4.01
CA ILE A 104 -18.37 -1.74 -3.02
C ILE A 104 -18.43 -0.53 -2.08
N LEU A 105 -18.26 -0.78 -0.78
CA LEU A 105 -18.11 0.25 0.24
C LEU A 105 -16.67 0.30 0.74
N PHE A 106 -16.05 1.48 0.73
CA PHE A 106 -14.78 1.75 1.40
C PHE A 106 -15.07 2.33 2.78
N LEU A 107 -14.58 1.63 3.81
CA LEU A 107 -14.85 1.91 5.23
C LEU A 107 -13.53 1.88 5.99
N ALA A 108 -13.23 2.91 6.77
CA ALA A 108 -12.01 2.97 7.59
C ALA A 108 -12.34 3.41 9.01
N ASP A 109 -12.07 2.56 10.00
CA ASP A 109 -11.93 2.98 11.39
C ASP A 109 -10.45 3.06 11.77
N ASP A 110 -10.15 3.25 13.06
CA ASP A 110 -8.76 3.34 13.50
C ASP A 110 -7.98 2.04 13.30
N GLN A 111 -8.65 0.88 13.31
CA GLN A 111 -8.03 -0.44 13.31
C GLN A 111 -8.02 -1.11 11.94
N ARG A 112 -8.99 -0.77 11.08
CA ARG A 112 -9.23 -1.44 9.81
C ARG A 112 -9.61 -0.43 8.75
N PHE A 113 -8.97 -0.56 7.60
CA PHE A 113 -9.44 0.01 6.35
C PHE A 113 -9.80 -1.12 5.40
N ILE A 114 -11.06 -1.16 4.95
CA ILE A 114 -11.59 -2.25 4.14
C ILE A 114 -12.36 -1.76 2.92
N ALA A 115 -12.37 -2.61 1.89
CA ALA A 115 -13.34 -2.57 0.81
C ALA A 115 -14.31 -3.75 0.97
N LEU A 116 -15.58 -3.45 1.25
CA LEU A 116 -16.66 -4.42 1.41
C LEU A 116 -17.44 -4.56 0.10
N SER A 117 -17.34 -5.71 -0.54
CA SER A 117 -18.07 -6.02 -1.77
C SER A 117 -19.48 -6.54 -1.45
N LEU A 118 -20.50 -5.77 -1.84
CA LEU A 118 -21.90 -6.11 -1.61
C LEU A 118 -22.41 -7.14 -2.61
N THR A 119 -21.80 -7.20 -3.79
CA THR A 119 -22.18 -8.14 -4.85
C THR A 119 -21.54 -9.52 -4.67
N LYS A 120 -20.34 -9.57 -4.06
CA LYS A 120 -19.58 -10.81 -3.82
C LYS A 120 -19.66 -11.32 -2.40
N ALA A 121 -20.18 -10.52 -1.47
CA ALA A 121 -20.15 -10.79 -0.03
C ALA A 121 -18.73 -11.10 0.48
N SER A 122 -17.76 -10.28 0.06
CA SER A 122 -16.35 -10.42 0.40
C SER A 122 -15.79 -9.11 0.97
N VAL A 123 -14.65 -9.22 1.67
CA VAL A 123 -13.95 -8.08 2.28
C VAL A 123 -12.49 -8.13 1.87
N VAL A 124 -11.97 -6.99 1.41
CA VAL A 124 -10.55 -6.79 1.17
C VAL A 124 -10.01 -5.84 2.22
N ASP A 125 -8.97 -6.28 2.92
CA ASP A 125 -8.25 -5.48 3.91
C ASP A 125 -7.13 -4.67 3.23
N ASP A 126 -6.88 -3.46 3.73
CA ASP A 126 -5.82 -2.59 3.24
C ASP A 126 -4.42 -3.15 3.48
N ASP A 127 -4.13 -3.77 4.64
CA ASP A 127 -2.77 -4.17 4.97
C ASP A 127 -2.14 -5.11 3.91
N PRO A 128 -2.83 -6.19 3.47
CA PRO A 128 -2.32 -7.06 2.41
C PRO A 128 -2.41 -6.41 1.02
N ALA A 129 -3.42 -5.56 0.77
CA ALA A 129 -3.57 -4.88 -0.52
C ALA A 129 -2.41 -3.91 -0.78
N THR A 130 -2.09 -3.09 0.22
CA THR A 130 -0.93 -2.18 0.21
C THR A 130 0.36 -2.96 0.04
N ALA A 131 0.58 -4.03 0.81
CA ALA A 131 1.76 -4.87 0.69
C ALA A 131 1.94 -5.44 -0.73
N ASP A 132 0.87 -5.98 -1.31
CA ASP A 132 0.91 -6.60 -2.63
C ASP A 132 1.11 -5.57 -3.75
N GLY A 133 0.51 -4.39 -3.64
CA GLY A 133 0.72 -3.29 -4.57
C GLY A 133 2.17 -2.84 -4.60
N TYR A 134 2.76 -2.60 -3.42
CA TYR A 134 4.14 -2.16 -3.30
C TYR A 134 5.16 -3.23 -3.68
N ALA A 135 4.90 -4.51 -3.36
CA ALA A 135 5.78 -5.59 -3.78
C ALA A 135 5.74 -5.77 -5.30
N THR A 136 4.56 -5.59 -5.90
CA THR A 136 4.41 -5.60 -7.37
C THR A 136 5.13 -4.41 -8.01
N ALA A 137 5.08 -3.23 -7.39
CA ALA A 137 5.80 -2.05 -7.86
C ALA A 137 7.31 -2.25 -7.78
N LEU A 138 7.81 -2.81 -6.67
CA LEU A 138 9.22 -3.14 -6.49
C LEU A 138 9.71 -4.12 -7.57
N ARG A 139 8.95 -5.20 -7.81
CA ARG A 139 9.25 -6.15 -8.89
C ARG A 139 9.23 -5.49 -10.26
N ALA A 140 8.24 -4.64 -10.54
CA ALA A 140 8.15 -3.97 -11.83
C ALA A 140 9.34 -3.02 -12.09
N ALA A 141 9.82 -2.32 -11.06
CA ALA A 141 11.00 -1.45 -11.16
C ALA A 141 12.32 -2.23 -11.20
N ALA A 142 12.45 -3.30 -10.42
CA ALA A 142 13.69 -4.06 -10.26
C ALA A 142 13.89 -5.16 -11.30
N GLY A 143 12.82 -5.57 -12.00
CA GLY A 143 12.80 -6.79 -12.79
C GLY A 143 12.46 -8.02 -11.94
N ASP A 144 12.89 -9.19 -12.39
CA ASP A 144 12.63 -10.41 -11.64
C ASP A 144 13.31 -10.40 -10.26
N LEU A 145 12.64 -11.00 -9.27
CA LEU A 145 13.12 -11.02 -7.88
C LEU A 145 13.67 -12.39 -7.45
N GLU A 146 13.59 -13.40 -8.32
CA GLU A 146 14.09 -14.74 -8.05
C GLU A 146 15.56 -14.73 -7.57
N GLY A 147 15.79 -15.22 -6.36
CA GLY A 147 17.11 -15.30 -5.73
C GLY A 147 17.73 -13.96 -5.31
N ARG A 148 16.99 -12.84 -5.41
CA ARG A 148 17.49 -11.51 -5.01
C ARG A 148 17.20 -11.25 -3.53
N ASP A 149 18.17 -10.64 -2.85
CA ASP A 149 18.01 -10.15 -1.48
C ASP A 149 17.17 -8.86 -1.48
N VAL A 150 16.10 -8.84 -0.66
CA VAL A 150 15.25 -7.66 -0.41
C VAL A 150 15.27 -7.36 1.09
N LEU A 151 15.61 -6.12 1.44
CA LEU A 151 15.55 -5.65 2.83
C LEU A 151 14.13 -5.18 3.15
N LEU A 152 13.46 -5.87 4.06
CA LEU A 152 12.17 -5.49 4.62
C LEU A 152 12.36 -4.77 5.96
N LEU A 153 11.87 -3.55 6.07
CA LEU A 153 11.85 -2.78 7.32
C LEU A 153 10.48 -2.91 7.99
N GLY A 154 10.47 -3.47 9.19
CA GLY A 154 9.25 -3.70 9.97
C GLY A 154 8.49 -4.96 9.55
N LEU A 155 8.01 -5.69 10.55
CA LEU A 155 7.28 -6.95 10.40
C LEU A 155 5.90 -6.86 11.07
N GLY A 156 5.25 -5.70 10.90
CA GLY A 156 3.85 -5.46 11.26
C GLY A 156 2.86 -6.13 10.28
N PRO A 157 1.58 -5.74 10.28
CA PRO A 157 0.58 -6.29 9.36
C PRO A 157 0.98 -6.21 7.88
N VAL A 158 1.29 -5.00 7.39
CA VAL A 158 1.80 -4.77 6.01
C VAL A 158 3.10 -5.54 5.78
N GLY A 159 4.07 -5.43 6.69
CA GLY A 159 5.37 -6.10 6.54
C GLY A 159 5.26 -7.63 6.44
N ARG A 160 4.38 -8.26 7.21
CA ARG A 160 4.13 -9.71 7.12
C ARG A 160 3.48 -10.11 5.80
N ALA A 161 2.55 -9.31 5.28
CA ALA A 161 1.98 -9.55 3.97
C ALA A 161 3.03 -9.35 2.86
N ALA A 162 3.87 -8.32 2.98
CA ALA A 162 4.95 -8.02 2.03
C ALA A 162 5.97 -9.16 2.00
N ALA A 163 6.40 -9.68 3.15
CA ALA A 163 7.30 -10.82 3.25
C ALA A 163 6.77 -12.01 2.44
N ARG A 164 5.51 -12.41 2.66
CA ARG A 164 4.89 -13.52 1.91
C ARG A 164 4.88 -13.26 0.41
N ARG A 165 4.55 -12.04 -0.02
CA ARG A 165 4.48 -11.69 -1.44
C ARG A 165 5.85 -11.68 -2.10
N LEU A 166 6.86 -11.13 -1.43
CA LEU A 166 8.23 -11.08 -1.91
C LEU A 166 8.82 -12.50 -2.03
N THR A 167 8.60 -13.37 -1.03
CA THR A 167 8.97 -14.78 -1.11
C THR A 167 8.25 -15.51 -2.25
N ALA A 168 6.96 -15.22 -2.48
CA ALA A 168 6.22 -15.76 -3.62
C ALA A 168 6.73 -15.27 -4.98
N PHE A 169 7.48 -14.16 -5.02
CA PHE A 169 8.22 -13.70 -6.18
C PHE A 169 9.65 -14.27 -6.27
N GLY A 170 10.02 -15.19 -5.37
CA GLY A 170 11.33 -15.84 -5.34
C GLY A 170 12.41 -15.04 -4.60
N ALA A 171 12.06 -13.94 -3.94
CA ALA A 171 13.03 -13.12 -3.22
C ALA A 171 13.51 -13.78 -1.92
N SER A 172 14.77 -13.54 -1.58
CA SER A 172 15.35 -13.78 -0.26
C SER A 172 15.05 -12.57 0.63
N VAL A 173 14.20 -12.73 1.64
CA VAL A 173 13.72 -11.60 2.46
C VAL A 173 14.54 -11.48 3.74
N LEU A 174 15.33 -10.41 3.81
CA LEU A 174 16.06 -10.02 5.01
C LEU A 174 15.21 -9.01 5.77
N VAL A 175 14.96 -9.23 7.06
CA VAL A 175 14.08 -8.36 7.86
C VAL A 175 14.86 -7.61 8.93
N SER A 176 14.67 -6.30 8.98
CA SER A 176 15.06 -5.47 10.12
C SER A 176 13.82 -5.14 10.95
N GLU A 177 13.67 -5.85 12.06
CA GLU A 177 12.56 -5.68 13.01
C GLU A 177 13.13 -5.74 14.44
N PRO A 178 13.05 -4.65 15.23
CA PRO A 178 13.56 -4.64 16.61
C PRO A 178 12.76 -5.54 17.57
N ASP A 179 11.50 -5.84 17.26
CA ASP A 179 10.64 -6.70 18.07
C ASP A 179 10.85 -8.19 17.72
N GLY A 180 11.65 -8.88 18.53
CA GLY A 180 11.92 -10.31 18.37
C GLY A 180 10.68 -11.21 18.49
N GLU A 181 9.62 -10.75 19.17
CA GLU A 181 8.37 -11.51 19.28
C GLU A 181 7.61 -11.51 17.94
N ARG A 182 7.66 -10.41 17.19
CA ARG A 182 7.09 -10.35 15.82
C ARG A 182 7.80 -11.28 14.86
N ILE A 183 9.13 -11.37 14.95
CA ILE A 183 9.92 -12.32 14.14
C ILE A 183 9.52 -13.75 14.46
N SER A 184 9.42 -14.08 15.76
CA SER A 184 9.05 -15.42 16.22
C SER A 184 7.64 -15.78 15.75
N THR A 185 6.67 -14.90 15.95
CA THR A 185 5.28 -15.07 15.52
C THR A 185 5.15 -15.24 14.01
N ALA A 186 5.90 -14.45 13.22
CA ALA A 186 5.89 -14.57 11.77
C ALA A 186 6.39 -15.94 11.29
N ARG A 187 7.45 -16.47 11.91
CA ARG A 187 8.00 -17.79 11.61
C ARG A 187 7.06 -18.92 12.01
N GLU A 188 6.37 -18.80 13.13
CA GLU A 188 5.35 -19.79 13.56
C GLU A 188 4.23 -19.96 12.54
N VAL A 189 3.87 -18.89 11.82
CA VAL A 189 2.87 -18.92 10.75
C VAL A 189 3.48 -19.13 9.35
N GLY A 190 4.72 -19.62 9.29
CA GLY A 190 5.38 -20.05 8.06
C GLY A 190 5.93 -18.92 7.17
N ILE A 191 6.16 -17.72 7.70
CA ILE A 191 6.81 -16.64 6.95
C ILE A 191 8.33 -16.84 6.99
N GLU A 192 8.93 -17.03 5.82
CA GLU A 192 10.38 -17.23 5.65
C GLU A 192 11.10 -15.89 5.58
N VAL A 193 11.78 -15.52 6.67
CA VAL A 193 12.59 -14.29 6.76
C VAL A 193 13.91 -14.54 7.50
N GLU A 194 14.96 -13.85 7.05
CA GLU A 194 16.28 -13.77 7.68
C GLU A 194 16.40 -12.47 8.51
N PRO A 195 16.39 -12.51 9.85
CA PRO A 195 16.60 -11.34 10.68
C PRO A 195 18.00 -10.77 10.50
N VAL A 196 18.10 -9.47 10.26
CA VAL A 196 19.36 -8.73 10.13
C VAL A 196 19.28 -7.39 10.85
N ASP A 197 20.42 -6.90 11.33
CA ASP A 197 20.51 -5.50 11.70
C ASP A 197 20.43 -4.59 10.46
N LEU A 198 19.98 -3.35 10.65
CA LEU A 198 19.73 -2.40 9.57
C LEU A 198 20.98 -2.17 8.71
N ALA A 199 22.14 -1.98 9.34
CA ALA A 199 23.39 -1.68 8.64
C ALA A 199 23.85 -2.85 7.76
N ALA A 200 23.79 -4.07 8.28
CA ALA A 200 24.08 -5.30 7.53
C ALA A 200 23.08 -5.51 6.39
N GLY A 201 21.80 -5.23 6.62
CA GLY A 201 20.75 -5.26 5.61
C GLY A 201 21.04 -4.31 4.44
N LEU A 202 21.32 -3.03 4.75
CA LEU A 202 21.66 -2.00 3.78
C LEU A 202 22.96 -2.33 3.02
N ALA A 203 23.96 -2.90 3.72
CA ALA A 203 25.20 -3.35 3.10
C ALA A 203 25.01 -4.52 2.12
N ARG A 204 23.95 -5.34 2.27
CA ARG A 204 23.66 -6.50 1.40
C ARG A 204 22.67 -6.19 0.28
N CYS A 205 21.60 -5.47 0.58
CA CYS A 205 20.50 -5.27 -0.37
C CYS A 205 20.64 -3.98 -1.18
N ASP A 206 20.12 -3.97 -2.40
CA ASP A 206 19.84 -2.79 -3.21
C ASP A 206 18.32 -2.59 -3.40
N LEU A 207 17.50 -3.55 -2.98
CA LEU A 207 16.04 -3.48 -2.96
C LEU A 207 15.55 -3.35 -1.53
N ILE A 208 14.71 -2.34 -1.27
CA ILE A 208 14.19 -2.05 0.06
C ILE A 208 12.67 -1.98 0.01
N PHE A 209 12.02 -2.61 0.98
CA PHE A 209 10.60 -2.47 1.27
C PHE A 209 10.44 -1.88 2.68
N ASP A 210 9.90 -0.68 2.79
CA ASP A 210 9.68 -0.01 4.08
C ASP A 210 8.23 -0.07 4.52
N ALA A 211 7.94 -0.97 5.46
CA ALA A 211 6.64 -1.10 6.13
C ALA A 211 6.71 -0.65 7.59
N SER A 212 7.67 0.21 7.93
CA SER A 212 7.91 0.65 9.30
C SER A 212 7.35 2.06 9.54
N PRO A 213 7.05 2.41 10.81
CA PRO A 213 6.71 3.78 11.19
C PRO A 213 7.94 4.60 11.63
N ALA A 214 9.15 4.18 11.25
CA ALA A 214 10.39 4.82 11.70
C ALA A 214 10.78 5.95 10.75
N ALA A 215 10.94 7.18 11.26
CA ALA A 215 11.27 8.33 10.42
C ALA A 215 12.79 8.48 10.20
N GLY A 216 13.22 8.64 8.95
CA GLY A 216 14.55 9.17 8.61
C GLY A 216 15.74 8.37 9.18
N ILE A 217 15.60 7.06 9.30
CA ILE A 217 16.65 6.13 9.78
C ILE A 217 17.64 5.70 8.69
N ILE A 218 17.36 6.01 7.41
CA ILE A 218 18.23 5.75 6.25
C ILE A 218 18.57 7.09 5.60
N ASP A 219 19.86 7.41 5.54
CA ASP A 219 20.37 8.63 4.91
C ASP A 219 20.99 8.35 3.52
N ALA A 220 21.29 9.40 2.76
CA ALA A 220 21.82 9.28 1.40
C ALA A 220 23.12 8.46 1.32
N GLY A 221 23.96 8.52 2.37
CA GLY A 221 25.22 7.77 2.45
C GLY A 221 25.03 6.26 2.64
N ASP A 222 23.85 5.82 3.06
CA ASP A 222 23.52 4.41 3.24
C ASP A 222 23.08 3.73 1.93
N LEU A 223 22.75 4.53 0.91
CA LEU A 223 22.21 4.05 -0.35
C LEU A 223 23.30 3.58 -1.30
N LYS A 224 23.06 2.44 -1.96
CA LYS A 224 23.91 1.99 -3.06
C LYS A 224 23.49 2.64 -4.37
N PRO A 225 24.41 2.76 -5.34
CA PRO A 225 24.03 3.09 -6.71
C PRO A 225 22.98 2.10 -7.22
N GLY A 226 21.88 2.61 -7.76
CA GLY A 226 20.79 1.77 -8.26
C GLY A 226 19.77 1.29 -7.22
N THR A 227 19.90 1.65 -5.94
CA THR A 227 18.88 1.29 -4.92
C THR A 227 17.45 1.66 -5.34
N ILE A 228 16.50 0.76 -5.10
CA ILE A 228 15.06 0.97 -5.30
C ILE A 228 14.35 0.73 -3.98
N ALA A 229 13.44 1.64 -3.60
CA ALA A 229 12.69 1.58 -2.37
C ALA A 229 11.18 1.63 -2.63
N ALA A 230 10.45 0.61 -2.18
CA ALA A 230 9.00 0.58 -2.10
C ALA A 230 8.59 0.94 -0.66
N VAL A 231 7.91 2.08 -0.48
CA VAL A 231 7.78 2.73 0.83
C VAL A 231 6.31 3.01 1.14
N PRO A 232 5.51 2.01 1.57
CA PRO A 232 4.20 2.27 2.15
C PRO A 232 4.27 2.93 3.54
N GLY A 233 5.39 2.80 4.25
CA GLY A 233 5.56 3.29 5.62
C GLY A 233 5.34 4.79 5.78
N VAL A 234 4.63 5.17 6.85
CA VAL A 234 4.43 6.56 7.28
C VAL A 234 4.79 6.69 8.75
N PRO A 235 5.67 7.65 9.11
CA PRO A 235 6.53 8.43 8.22
C PRO A 235 7.59 7.56 7.50
N SER A 236 8.12 8.04 6.36
CA SER A 236 9.14 7.32 5.58
C SER A 236 10.45 7.11 6.37
N ALA A 237 11.04 5.92 6.27
CA ALA A 237 12.37 5.59 6.81
C ALA A 237 13.52 6.37 6.18
N PHE A 238 13.31 6.99 5.02
CA PHE A 238 14.33 7.73 4.28
C PHE A 238 14.32 9.21 4.66
N THR A 239 15.50 9.78 4.93
CA THR A 239 15.68 11.24 5.08
C THR A 239 15.33 11.96 3.78
N ALA A 240 15.12 13.29 3.83
CA ALA A 240 14.88 14.08 2.63
C ALA A 240 16.04 13.97 1.61
N ALA A 241 17.29 13.92 2.09
CA ALA A 241 18.47 13.72 1.24
C ALA A 241 18.48 12.34 0.57
N ALA A 242 18.08 11.29 1.30
CA ALA A 242 17.95 9.95 0.73
C ALA A 242 16.83 9.86 -0.32
N GLN A 243 15.68 10.51 -0.05
CA GLN A 243 14.57 10.60 -1.01
C GLN A 243 15.00 11.32 -2.29
N GLU A 244 15.73 12.43 -2.17
CA GLU A 244 16.28 13.17 -3.31
C GLU A 244 17.27 12.30 -4.11
N ALA A 245 18.17 11.58 -3.43
CA ALA A 245 19.14 10.70 -4.08
C ALA A 245 18.49 9.52 -4.81
N LEU A 246 17.37 8.98 -4.30
CA LEU A 246 16.60 7.94 -4.96
C LEU A 246 15.83 8.47 -6.17
N GLY A 247 15.28 9.68 -6.08
CA GLY A 247 14.40 10.25 -7.10
C GLY A 247 13.17 9.36 -7.31
N VAL A 248 12.85 9.04 -8.56
CA VAL A 248 11.71 8.16 -8.89
C VAL A 248 11.83 6.74 -8.34
N ARG A 249 13.03 6.29 -7.95
CA ARG A 249 13.25 4.98 -7.32
C ARG A 249 12.74 4.93 -5.88
N HIS A 250 12.37 6.07 -5.28
CA HIS A 250 11.60 6.14 -4.04
C HIS A 250 10.12 6.11 -4.40
N ILE A 251 9.57 4.90 -4.45
CA ILE A 251 8.16 4.66 -4.73
C ILE A 251 7.42 4.85 -3.40
N HIS A 252 6.79 6.01 -3.23
CA HIS A 252 6.09 6.39 -2.01
C HIS A 252 4.83 7.20 -2.32
N GLU A 253 3.71 6.64 -1.89
CA GLU A 253 2.39 7.25 -1.74
C GLU A 253 1.54 6.35 -0.81
N PRO A 254 1.22 6.79 0.41
CA PRO A 254 0.72 5.91 1.47
C PRO A 254 -0.77 5.54 1.39
N LEU A 255 -1.50 5.82 0.29
CA LEU A 255 -2.95 5.54 0.22
C LEU A 255 -3.42 4.98 -1.13
N ALA A 256 -3.14 5.66 -2.23
CA ALA A 256 -3.56 5.32 -3.59
C ALA A 256 -3.16 3.92 -4.04
N VAL A 257 -1.95 3.44 -3.73
CA VAL A 257 -1.54 2.06 -4.08
C VAL A 257 -2.42 1.03 -3.39
N GLY A 258 -2.65 1.17 -2.09
CA GLY A 258 -3.53 0.29 -1.31
C GLY A 258 -4.96 0.31 -1.84
N VAL A 259 -5.54 1.51 -1.94
CA VAL A 259 -6.91 1.73 -2.45
C VAL A 259 -7.10 1.11 -3.83
N ALA A 260 -6.14 1.27 -4.74
CA ALA A 260 -6.24 0.72 -6.09
C ALA A 260 -6.28 -0.81 -6.09
N VAL A 261 -5.42 -1.45 -5.28
CA VAL A 261 -5.41 -2.92 -5.13
C VAL A 261 -6.69 -3.41 -4.44
N MET A 262 -7.17 -2.70 -3.41
CA MET A 262 -8.44 -3.01 -2.74
C MET A 262 -9.61 -2.98 -3.73
N ALA A 263 -9.70 -1.93 -4.55
CA ALA A 263 -10.73 -1.78 -5.56
C ALA A 263 -10.71 -2.91 -6.59
N ALA A 264 -9.53 -3.29 -7.08
CA ALA A 264 -9.39 -4.39 -8.03
C ALA A 264 -9.82 -5.74 -7.41
N ARG A 265 -9.41 -6.00 -6.18
CA ARG A 265 -9.71 -7.27 -5.47
C ARG A 265 -11.17 -7.39 -5.05
N ALA A 266 -11.83 -6.29 -4.69
CA ALA A 266 -13.22 -6.31 -4.26
C ALA A 266 -14.20 -6.65 -5.40
N LEU A 267 -13.73 -6.61 -6.66
CA LEU A 267 -14.49 -6.99 -7.85
C LEU A 267 -14.34 -8.47 -8.25
N LEU A 268 -13.41 -9.20 -7.61
CA LEU A 268 -13.18 -10.64 -7.82
C LEU A 268 -14.24 -11.46 -7.10
#